data_AF-A0A7J7IVJ3-F1
#
_entry.id   AF-A0A7J7IVJ3-F1
#
_cell.length_a   1.000
_cell.length_b   1.000
_cell.length_c   1.000
_cell.angle_alpha   90.00
_cell.angle_beta   90.00
_cell.angle_gamma   90.00
#
_symmetry.space_group_name_H-M   'P 1'
#
loop_
_entity.id
_entity.type
_entity.pdbx_description
1 polymer ?
#
loop_
_entity_poly.entity_id
_entity_poly.type
_entity_poly.pdbx_seq_one_letter_code
_entity_poly.pdbx_strand_id
1 'polypeptide(L)'
;MGMNGLAAIFCGMLPGVAGIVVMLVTQCSVGTTVYSLQPLAVEELVGSKNLQKALTKTFVFQGVSSIITSFGVGGVVELTGRWSHVFFFIGGFLLTASLLMSTAALIVYRQQRNSGKT
;
A
#
# COMPACT_ATOMS: atom_id res chain seq x y z
N MET A 1 -1.52 1.94 4.54
CA MET A 1 -1.78 0.85 3.57
C MET A 1 -2.66 -0.26 4.14
N GLY A 2 -2.54 -0.64 5.43
CA GLY A 2 -3.35 -1.72 6.03
C GLY A 2 -4.87 -1.53 5.94
N MET A 3 -5.38 -0.30 6.15
CA MET A 3 -6.81 0.00 6.00
C MET A 3 -7.32 -0.19 4.56
N ASN A 4 -6.50 0.07 3.54
CA ASN A 4 -6.88 -0.20 2.14
C ASN A 4 -6.94 -1.72 1.87
N GLY A 5 -6.07 -2.49 2.53
CA GLY A 5 -6.12 -3.96 2.47
C GLY A 5 -7.40 -4.52 3.10
N LEU A 6 -7.78 -4.03 4.29
CA LEU A 6 -9.03 -4.39 4.95
C LEU A 6 -10.26 -3.99 4.10
N ALA A 7 -10.28 -2.76 3.56
CA ALA A 7 -11.37 -2.29 2.72
C ALA A 7 -11.54 -3.13 1.46
N ALA A 8 -10.45 -3.57 0.84
CA ALA A 8 -10.50 -4.50 -0.29
C ALA A 8 -11.10 -5.85 0.12
N ILE A 9 -10.70 -6.43 1.26
CA ILE A 9 -11.30 -7.68 1.77
C ILE A 9 -12.80 -7.51 2.02
N PHE A 10 -13.21 -6.42 2.68
CA PHE A 10 -14.63 -6.13 2.91
C PHE A 10 -15.42 -5.98 1.59
N CYS A 11 -14.82 -5.37 0.56
CA CYS A 11 -15.42 -5.28 -0.76
C CYS A 11 -15.62 -6.66 -1.42
N GLY A 12 -14.69 -7.61 -1.18
CA GLY A 12 -14.85 -9.00 -1.62
C GLY A 12 -15.96 -9.77 -0.89
N MET A 13 -16.33 -9.34 0.33
CA MET A 13 -17.36 -9.98 1.16
C MET A 13 -18.76 -9.36 1.00
N LEU A 14 -18.85 -8.06 0.70
CA LEU A 14 -20.11 -7.34 0.53
C LEU A 14 -20.54 -7.34 -0.95
N PRO A 15 -21.56 -8.12 -1.34
CA PRO A 15 -22.05 -8.08 -2.71
C PRO A 15 -22.73 -6.74 -3.02
N GLY A 16 -22.53 -6.26 -4.25
CA GLY A 16 -23.25 -5.10 -4.80
C GLY A 16 -22.57 -3.75 -4.56
N VAL A 17 -23.34 -2.70 -4.80
CA VAL A 17 -22.85 -1.30 -4.87
C VAL A 17 -22.29 -0.82 -3.53
N ALA A 18 -22.84 -1.30 -2.40
CA ALA A 18 -22.39 -0.90 -1.07
C ALA A 18 -20.91 -1.24 -0.81
N GLY A 19 -20.44 -2.44 -1.21
CA GLY A 19 -19.04 -2.84 -1.06
C GLY A 19 -18.10 -1.94 -1.86
N ILE A 20 -18.50 -1.62 -3.09
CA ILE A 20 -17.75 -0.72 -3.98
C ILE A 20 -17.66 0.69 -3.39
N VAL A 21 -18.77 1.24 -2.88
CA VAL A 21 -18.80 2.58 -2.27
C VAL A 21 -17.88 2.64 -1.05
N VAL A 22 -17.93 1.65 -0.16
CA VAL A 22 -17.04 1.59 1.02
C VAL A 22 -15.57 1.52 0.60
N MET A 23 -15.25 0.69 -0.39
CA MET A 23 -13.90 0.61 -0.94
C MET A 23 -13.43 1.93 -1.51
N LEU A 24 -14.29 2.61 -2.30
CA LEU A 24 -13.96 3.84 -2.98
C LEU A 24 -13.75 5.00 -1.99
N VAL A 25 -14.65 5.15 -1.01
CA VAL A 25 -14.51 6.15 0.05
C VAL A 25 -13.24 5.92 0.87
N THR A 26 -12.94 4.66 1.23
CA THR A 26 -11.74 4.35 2.01
C THR A 26 -10.47 4.57 1.20
N GLN A 27 -10.44 4.13 -0.06
CA GLN A 27 -9.32 4.35 -0.98
C GLN A 27 -9.07 5.84 -1.23
N CYS A 28 -10.12 6.64 -1.46
CA CYS A 28 -9.99 8.07 -1.64
C CYS A 28 -9.46 8.75 -0.37
N SER A 29 -10.03 8.45 0.80
CA SER A 29 -9.66 9.10 2.06
C SER A 29 -8.24 8.74 2.50
N VAL A 30 -7.92 7.44 2.52
CA VAL A 30 -6.60 6.95 2.94
C VAL A 30 -5.56 7.22 1.86
N GLY A 31 -5.93 7.07 0.58
CA GLY A 31 -5.04 7.34 -0.55
C GLY A 31 -4.58 8.78 -0.58
N THR A 32 -5.51 9.74 -0.55
CA THR A 32 -5.16 11.18 -0.54
C THR A 32 -4.28 11.53 0.66
N THR A 33 -4.63 11.05 1.86
CA THR A 33 -3.83 11.27 3.07
C THR A 33 -2.40 10.73 2.92
N VAL A 34 -2.24 9.50 2.44
CA VAL A 34 -0.92 8.88 2.28
C VAL A 34 -0.10 9.59 1.21
N TYR A 35 -0.69 9.92 0.06
CA TYR A 35 0.03 10.62 -1.01
C TYR A 35 0.48 12.03 -0.60
N SER A 36 -0.30 12.73 0.22
CA SER A 36 0.09 14.05 0.74
C SER A 36 1.17 13.97 1.82
N LEU A 37 1.15 12.94 2.68
CA LEU A 37 2.13 12.78 3.75
C LEU A 37 3.44 12.13 3.28
N GLN A 38 3.41 11.36 2.21
CA GLN A 38 4.56 10.64 1.68
C GLN A 38 5.77 11.54 1.38
N PRO A 39 5.66 12.68 0.67
CA PRO A 39 6.82 13.54 0.42
C PRO A 39 7.39 14.15 1.68
N LEU A 40 6.55 14.52 2.65
CA LEU A 40 7.00 15.04 3.95
C LEU A 40 7.79 13.99 4.72
N ALA A 41 7.29 12.75 4.78
CA ALA A 41 7.98 11.64 5.44
C ALA A 41 9.31 11.27 4.75
N VAL A 42 9.36 11.33 3.41
CA VAL A 42 10.60 11.08 2.67
C VAL A 42 11.60 12.22 2.87
N GLU A 43 11.14 13.46 2.95
CA GLU A 43 12.00 14.61 3.25
C GLU A 43 12.64 14.49 4.63
N GLU A 44 11.85 14.10 5.64
CA GLU A 44 12.33 13.91 7.00
C GLU A 44 13.38 12.78 7.10
N LEU A 45 13.24 11.72 6.30
CA LEU A 45 14.16 10.57 6.32
C LEU A 45 15.47 10.79 5.54
N VAL A 46 15.41 11.45 4.38
CA VAL A 46 16.54 11.51 3.44
C VAL A 46 17.15 12.92 3.33
N GLY A 47 16.45 13.93 3.87
CA GLY A 47 16.81 15.34 3.78
C GLY A 47 16.50 15.96 2.41
N SER A 48 16.26 17.27 2.41
CA SER A 48 15.84 18.05 1.22
C SER A 48 16.79 17.90 0.01
N LYS A 49 18.10 17.78 0.25
CA LYS A 49 19.11 17.64 -0.81
C LYS A 49 18.93 16.38 -1.67
N ASN A 50 18.37 15.31 -1.13
CA ASN A 50 18.18 14.02 -1.81
C ASN A 50 16.71 13.71 -2.12
N LEU A 51 15.79 14.61 -1.74
CA LEU A 51 14.35 14.40 -1.78
C LEU A 51 13.86 14.02 -3.20
N GLN A 52 14.29 14.76 -4.22
CA GLN A 52 13.87 14.49 -5.60
C GLN A 52 14.26 13.08 -6.06
N LYS A 53 15.51 12.66 -5.78
CA LYS A 53 16.00 11.32 -6.15
C LYS A 53 15.26 10.22 -5.38
N ALA A 54 14.94 10.45 -4.11
CA ALA A 54 14.18 9.52 -3.29
C ALA A 54 12.73 9.40 -3.80
N LEU A 55 12.05 10.52 -4.05
CA LEU A 55 10.69 10.54 -4.60
C LEU A 55 10.62 9.87 -5.97
N THR A 56 11.55 10.16 -6.88
CA THR A 56 11.59 9.51 -8.20
C THR A 56 11.68 8.00 -8.07
N LYS A 57 12.54 7.48 -7.17
CA LYS A 57 12.63 6.03 -6.92
C LYS A 57 11.31 5.47 -6.39
N THR A 58 10.67 6.17 -5.46
CA THR A 58 9.38 5.78 -4.89
C THR A 58 8.29 5.72 -5.96
N PHE A 59 8.18 6.73 -6.83
CA PHE A 59 7.20 6.74 -7.92
C PHE A 59 7.48 5.67 -8.98
N VAL A 60 8.75 5.44 -9.34
CA VAL A 60 9.13 4.36 -10.26
C VAL A 60 8.73 3.00 -9.68
N PHE A 61 9.06 2.76 -8.41
CA PHE A 61 8.69 1.52 -7.72
C PHE A 61 7.17 1.33 -7.68
N GLN A 62 6.43 2.40 -7.44
CA GLN A 62 4.96 2.40 -7.46
C GLN A 62 4.40 2.06 -8.84
N GLY A 63 4.96 2.64 -9.91
CA GLY A 63 4.57 2.33 -11.29
C GLY A 63 4.79 0.86 -11.62
N VAL A 64 5.98 0.32 -11.31
CA VAL A 64 6.30 -1.09 -11.52
C VAL A 64 5.37 -2.00 -10.71
N SER A 65 5.11 -1.66 -9.45
CA SER A 65 4.18 -2.42 -8.59
C SER A 65 2.75 -2.44 -9.16
N SER A 66 2.30 -1.34 -9.76
CA SER A 66 0.98 -1.24 -10.40
C SER A 66 0.87 -2.13 -11.64
N ILE A 67 1.94 -2.24 -12.42
CA ILE A 67 2.02 -3.15 -13.56
C ILE A 67 1.92 -4.60 -13.08
N ILE A 68 2.75 -5.00 -12.11
CA ILE A 68 2.74 -6.36 -11.54
C ILE A 68 1.36 -6.71 -10.98
N THR A 69 0.74 -5.76 -10.26
CA THR A 69 -0.60 -5.95 -9.70
C THR A 69 -1.63 -6.16 -10.80
N SER A 70 -1.58 -5.39 -11.88
CA SER A 70 -2.51 -5.54 -13.02
C SER A 70 -2.43 -6.94 -13.66
N PHE A 71 -1.22 -7.47 -13.87
CA PHE A 71 -1.03 -8.85 -14.35
C PHE A 71 -1.57 -9.88 -13.35
N GLY A 72 -1.30 -9.70 -12.05
CA GLY A 72 -1.80 -10.57 -10.99
C GLY A 72 -3.33 -10.59 -10.93
N VAL A 73 -3.97 -9.43 -11.04
CA VAL A 73 -5.44 -9.29 -11.09
C VAL A 73 -6.00 -10.05 -12.29
N GLY A 74 -5.44 -9.86 -13.48
CA GLY A 74 -5.86 -10.58 -14.69
C GLY A 74 -5.78 -12.10 -14.51
N GLY A 75 -4.64 -12.59 -14.01
CA GLY A 75 -4.45 -14.02 -13.75
C GLY A 75 -5.42 -14.60 -12.71
N VAL A 76 -5.74 -13.85 -11.65
CA VAL A 76 -6.72 -14.29 -10.63
C VAL A 76 -8.13 -14.40 -11.22
N VAL A 77 -8.53 -13.46 -12.07
CA VAL A 77 -9.83 -13.53 -12.76
C VAL A 77 -9.86 -14.72 -13.72
N GLU A 78 -8.80 -14.95 -14.49
CA GLU A 78 -8.71 -16.06 -15.43
C GLU A 78 -8.75 -17.43 -14.74
N LEU A 79 -8.06 -17.58 -13.60
CA LEU A 79 -8.01 -18.83 -12.83
C LEU A 79 -9.31 -19.13 -12.09
N THR A 80 -9.97 -18.11 -11.53
CA THR A 80 -11.09 -18.32 -10.61
C THR A 80 -12.46 -17.97 -11.19
N GLY A 81 -12.50 -17.27 -12.32
CA GLY A 81 -13.72 -16.79 -12.96
C GLY A 81 -14.51 -15.77 -12.14
N ARG A 82 -14.00 -15.30 -10.99
CA ARG A 82 -14.74 -14.45 -10.04
C ARG A 82 -13.95 -13.21 -9.66
N TRP A 83 -14.53 -12.04 -9.97
CA TRP A 83 -13.98 -10.73 -9.60
C TRP A 83 -13.89 -10.52 -8.07
N SER A 84 -14.71 -11.20 -7.27
CA SER A 84 -14.63 -11.14 -5.81
C SER A 84 -13.26 -11.60 -5.28
N HIS A 85 -12.63 -12.59 -5.92
CA HIS A 85 -11.33 -13.11 -5.51
C HIS A 85 -10.18 -12.13 -5.77
N VAL A 86 -10.33 -11.25 -6.75
CA VAL A 86 -9.38 -10.16 -6.99
C VAL A 86 -9.26 -9.25 -5.77
N PHE A 87 -10.39 -8.93 -5.15
CA PHE A 87 -10.40 -8.07 -3.96
C PHE A 87 -9.71 -8.73 -2.77
N PHE A 88 -9.88 -10.04 -2.59
CA PHE A 88 -9.14 -10.79 -1.57
C PHE A 88 -7.64 -10.85 -1.86
N PHE A 89 -7.26 -11.05 -3.12
CA PHE A 89 -5.85 -11.05 -3.55
C PHE A 89 -5.18 -9.69 -3.28
N ILE A 90 -5.80 -8.60 -3.73
CA ILE A 90 -5.31 -7.23 -3.49
C ILE A 90 -5.26 -6.93 -1.99
N GLY A 91 -6.31 -7.29 -1.26
CA GLY A 91 -6.41 -7.07 0.18
C GLY A 91 -5.32 -7.79 0.97
N GLY A 92 -5.11 -9.07 0.68
CA GLY A 92 -4.05 -9.89 1.29
C GLY A 92 -2.65 -9.36 0.98
N PHE A 93 -2.41 -8.94 -0.27
CA PHE A 93 -1.13 -8.35 -0.66
C PHE A 93 -0.85 -7.05 0.10
N LEU A 94 -1.84 -6.14 0.19
CA LEU A 94 -1.71 -4.86 0.90
C LEU A 94 -1.51 -5.03 2.41
N LEU A 95 -2.18 -6.01 3.03
CA LEU A 95 -1.97 -6.36 4.44
C LEU A 95 -0.55 -6.88 4.67
N THR A 96 -0.10 -7.81 3.84
CA THR A 96 1.23 -8.40 3.93
C THR A 96 2.32 -7.34 3.75
N ALA A 97 2.17 -6.46 2.75
CA ALA A 97 3.08 -5.33 2.54
C ALA A 97 3.11 -4.38 3.74
N SER A 98 1.95 -4.11 4.36
CA SER A 98 1.87 -3.26 5.56
C SER A 98 2.56 -3.89 6.76
N LEU A 99 2.42 -5.21 6.95
CA LEU A 99 3.10 -5.96 8.01
C LEU A 99 4.62 -5.95 7.82
N LEU A 100 5.09 -6.19 6.58
CA LEU A 100 6.51 -6.14 6.24
C LEU A 100 7.10 -4.74 6.48
N MET A 101 6.42 -3.68 6.04
CA MET A 101 6.88 -2.31 6.30
C MET A 101 6.91 -1.98 7.79
N SER A 102 5.89 -2.37 8.54
CA SER A 102 5.83 -2.12 9.99
C SER A 102 6.95 -2.86 10.73
N THR A 103 7.25 -4.09 10.31
CA THR A 103 8.35 -4.89 10.86
C THR A 103 9.70 -4.28 10.50
N ALA A 104 9.89 -3.85 9.25
CA ALA A 104 11.12 -3.18 8.81
C ALA A 104 11.34 -1.86 9.57
N ALA A 105 10.30 -1.04 9.73
CA ALA A 105 10.35 0.19 10.51
C ALA A 105 10.69 -0.08 11.97
N LEU A 106 10.11 -1.13 12.57
CA LEU A 106 10.42 -1.54 13.94
C LEU A 106 11.89 -1.99 14.09
N ILE A 107 12.43 -2.71 13.10
CA ILE A 107 13.84 -3.13 13.09
C ILE A 107 14.75 -1.90 13.03
N VAL A 108 14.47 -0.96 12.12
CA VAL A 108 15.25 0.28 11.98
C VAL A 108 15.18 1.12 13.26
N TYR A 109 13.98 1.25 13.86
CA TYR A 109 13.80 1.97 15.12
C TYR A 109 14.62 1.34 16.26
N ARG A 110 14.59 0.01 16.39
CA ARG A 110 15.42 -0.71 17.39
C ARG A 110 16.91 -0.52 17.14
N GLN A 111 17.36 -0.52 15.89
CA GLN A 111 18.76 -0.26 15.54
C GLN A 111 19.20 1.16 15.88
N GLN A 112 18.36 2.17 15.60
CA GLN A 112 18.65 3.57 15.95
C GLN A 112 18.72 3.78 17.46
N ARG A 113 17.78 3.20 18.22
CA ARG A 113 17.79 3.24 19.69
C ARG A 113 19.04 2.59 20.28
N ASN A 114 19.46 1.45 19.74
CA ASN A 114 20.68 0.76 20.20
C ASN A 114 21.98 1.46 19.78
N SER A 115 21.95 2.31 18.74
CA SER A 115 23.13 3.04 18.27
C SER A 115 23.35 4.39 18.99
N GLY A 116 22.51 4.76 19.95
CA GLY A 116 22.66 6.00 20.74
C GLY A 116 22.56 7.30 19.95
N LYS A 117 21.98 7.29 18.73
CA LYS A 117 21.81 8.47 17.86
C LYS A 117 20.49 9.21 18.09
N THR A 118 20.09 9.36 19.35
CA THR A 118 18.97 10.23 19.76
C THR A 118 19.48 11.32 20.67
#